data_AF-Q31IQ5-F1
#
_entry.id   AF-Q31IQ5-F1
#
_cell.length_a   1.000
_cell.length_b   1.000
_cell.length_c   1.000
_cell.angle_alpha   90.00
_cell.angle_beta   90.00
_cell.angle_gamma   90.00
#
_symmetry.space_group_name_H-M   'P 1'
#
loop_
_entity.id
_entity.type
_entity.pdbx_description
1 polymer ?
#
loop_
_entity_poly.entity_id
_entity_poly.type
_entity_poly.pdbx_seq_one_letter_code
_entity_poly.pdbx_strand_id
1 'polypeptide(L)'
;MVLGIKAVFEKLGYSVYIDWINDRLLSREKVTKDTASVLQKRMRQSKSLIYVTSESSSHSKWMPWEAGFFDGIRDRMIAILPITDEEQSEKPFIGQEYLGLYPYLALDSLDKNFINKPMFMEPTAFESMLNQYRSSYKLFVFRDYQSYVLFENWINGEKPLSRLEIMNETLDKLNKLRNK
;
A
#
# COMPACT_ATOMS: atom_id res chain seq x y z
N MET A 1 -13.23 7.16 -6.28
CA MET A 1 -12.35 6.04 -5.90
C MET A 1 -11.12 6.48 -5.10
N VAL A 2 -10.13 7.16 -5.70
CA VAL A 2 -8.89 7.57 -4.98
C VAL A 2 -9.16 8.48 -3.77
N LEU A 3 -10.20 9.31 -3.81
CA LEU A 3 -10.63 10.12 -2.66
C LEU A 3 -11.12 9.30 -1.46
N GLY A 4 -11.73 8.13 -1.69
CA GLY A 4 -12.15 7.23 -0.60
C GLY A 4 -10.93 6.61 0.08
N ILE A 5 -9.95 6.13 -0.71
CA ILE A 5 -8.66 5.65 -0.18
C ILE A 5 -7.99 6.72 0.68
N LYS A 6 -7.91 7.97 0.19
CA LYS A 6 -7.40 9.11 0.95
C LYS A 6 -8.11 9.25 2.30
N ALA A 7 -9.44 9.27 2.29
CA ALA A 7 -10.25 9.45 3.50
C ALA A 7 -9.97 8.37 4.55
N VAL A 8 -9.71 7.13 4.14
CA VAL A 8 -9.37 6.03 5.06
C VAL A 8 -8.02 6.18 5.69
N PHE A 9 -7.00 6.47 4.89
CA PHE A 9 -5.68 6.74 5.44
C PHE A 9 -5.72 7.91 6.43
N GLU A 10 -6.48 8.97 6.14
CA GLU A 10 -6.66 10.09 7.06
C GLU A 10 -7.43 9.72 8.32
N LYS A 11 -8.50 8.90 8.22
CA LYS A 11 -9.19 8.34 9.39
C LYS A 11 -8.27 7.49 10.27
N LEU A 12 -7.27 6.83 9.67
CA LEU A 12 -6.24 6.06 10.37
C LEU A 12 -5.07 6.91 10.88
N GLY A 13 -5.11 8.24 10.71
CA GLY A 13 -4.11 9.17 11.23
C GLY A 13 -2.94 9.46 10.29
N TYR A 14 -2.98 9.01 9.03
CA TYR A 14 -1.94 9.27 8.04
C TYR A 14 -2.21 10.54 7.23
N SER A 15 -1.15 11.24 6.84
CA SER A 15 -1.21 12.31 5.84
C SER A 15 -1.00 11.73 4.45
N VAL A 16 -1.87 12.08 3.49
CA VAL A 16 -1.83 11.56 2.12
C VAL A 16 -1.66 12.70 1.13
N TYR A 17 -0.70 12.53 0.21
CA TYR A 17 -0.48 13.43 -0.92
C TYR A 17 -1.08 12.83 -2.19
N ILE A 18 -1.86 13.62 -2.93
CA ILE A 18 -2.37 13.32 -4.27
C ILE A 18 -2.19 14.57 -5.14
N ASP A 19 -1.48 14.42 -6.25
CA ASP A 19 -1.09 15.49 -7.17
C ASP A 19 -2.23 16.41 -7.60
N TRP A 20 -3.36 15.89 -8.11
CA TRP A 20 -4.48 16.71 -8.58
C TRP A 20 -5.23 17.43 -7.43
N ILE A 21 -5.05 17.00 -6.18
CA ILE A 21 -5.69 17.62 -5.00
C ILE A 21 -4.78 18.72 -4.44
N ASN A 22 -3.52 18.36 -4.23
CA ASN A 22 -2.56 19.16 -3.49
C ASN A 22 -1.84 20.16 -4.38
N ASP A 23 -1.61 19.83 -5.64
CA ASP A 23 -0.87 20.65 -6.60
C ASP A 23 -1.71 20.82 -7.90
N ARG A 24 -2.89 21.45 -7.75
CA ARG A 24 -3.90 21.66 -8.83
C ARG A 24 -3.40 22.36 -10.10
N LEU A 25 -2.22 22.99 -10.03
CA LEU A 25 -1.57 23.65 -11.16
C LEU A 25 -0.80 22.68 -12.06
N LEU A 26 -0.60 21.42 -11.63
CA LEU A 26 0.04 20.39 -12.44
C LEU A 26 -0.95 19.90 -13.51
N SER A 27 -0.74 20.32 -14.76
CA SER A 27 -1.45 19.76 -15.90
C SER A 27 -0.89 18.37 -16.21
N ARG A 28 -1.72 17.34 -16.05
CA ARG A 28 -1.34 15.93 -16.33
C ARG A 28 -1.07 15.65 -17.80
N GLU A 29 -1.60 16.48 -18.68
CA GLU A 29 -1.38 16.40 -20.13
C GLU A 29 -0.04 17.05 -20.53
N LYS A 30 0.52 17.93 -19.69
CA LYS A 30 1.77 18.65 -19.96
C LYS A 30 2.85 18.23 -18.97
N VAL A 31 3.51 17.14 -19.33
CA VAL A 31 4.69 16.60 -18.65
C VAL A 31 5.89 17.52 -18.89
N THR A 32 6.09 18.51 -18.03
CA THR A 32 7.28 19.36 -18.07
C THR A 32 8.30 18.89 -17.03
N LYS A 33 9.56 19.32 -17.21
CA LYS A 33 10.62 19.13 -16.23
C LYS A 33 10.24 19.70 -14.86
N ASP A 34 9.48 20.78 -14.83
CA ASP A 34 9.04 21.43 -13.60
C ASP A 34 8.01 20.57 -12.85
N THR A 35 7.02 20.01 -13.55
CA THR A 35 6.05 19.07 -12.98
C THR A 35 6.77 17.85 -12.37
N ALA A 36 7.74 17.29 -13.09
CA ALA A 36 8.55 16.18 -12.59
C ALA A 36 9.36 16.58 -11.34
N SER A 37 9.93 17.78 -11.30
CA SER A 37 10.68 18.28 -10.14
C SER A 37 9.80 18.42 -8.89
N VAL A 38 8.57 18.91 -9.05
CA VAL A 38 7.58 18.97 -7.96
C VAL A 38 7.27 17.57 -7.44
N LEU A 39 6.95 16.62 -8.32
CA LEU A 39 6.67 15.22 -7.92
C LEU A 39 7.86 14.58 -7.20
N GLN A 40 9.08 14.77 -7.70
CA GLN A 40 10.30 14.28 -7.02
C GLN A 40 10.44 14.86 -5.61
N LYS A 41 10.18 16.15 -5.43
CA LYS A 41 10.21 16.80 -4.11
C LYS A 41 9.18 16.18 -3.17
N ARG A 42 7.94 15.96 -3.65
CA ARG A 42 6.85 15.35 -2.88
C ARG A 42 7.18 13.90 -2.48
N MET A 43 7.69 13.10 -3.42
CA MET A 43 8.13 11.73 -3.17
C MET A 43 9.24 11.67 -2.11
N ARG A 44 10.19 12.62 -2.10
CA ARG A 44 11.22 12.73 -1.06
C ARG A 44 10.70 13.15 0.32
N GLN A 45 9.48 13.64 0.42
CA GLN A 45 8.83 13.97 1.70
C GLN A 45 7.97 12.82 2.23
N SER A 46 7.58 11.88 1.36
CA SER A 46 6.77 10.72 1.71
C SER A 46 7.61 9.59 2.31
N LYS A 47 6.99 8.79 3.18
CA LYS A 47 7.56 7.56 3.75
C LYS A 47 7.39 6.35 2.81
N SER A 48 6.24 6.27 2.16
CA SER A 48 5.90 5.18 1.25
C SER A 48 5.07 5.68 0.06
N LEU A 49 4.98 4.86 -0.98
CA LEU A 49 4.13 5.04 -2.15
C LEU A 49 3.08 3.93 -2.18
N ILE A 50 1.80 4.30 -2.25
CA ILE A 50 0.72 3.34 -2.51
C ILE A 50 0.44 3.34 -4.00
N TYR A 51 0.79 2.26 -4.67
CA TYR A 51 0.60 2.08 -6.11
C TYR A 51 -0.81 1.55 -6.37
N VAL A 52 -1.74 2.47 -6.59
CA VAL A 52 -3.14 2.16 -6.83
C VAL A 52 -3.36 1.78 -8.29
N THR A 53 -3.60 0.51 -8.57
CA THR A 53 -3.61 -0.05 -9.94
C THR A 53 -4.96 -0.64 -10.31
N SER A 54 -5.39 -0.43 -11.55
CA SER A 54 -6.60 -1.02 -12.18
C SER A 54 -6.25 -1.50 -13.58
N GLU A 55 -7.16 -2.17 -14.31
CA GLU A 55 -6.90 -2.57 -15.71
C GLU A 55 -6.48 -1.39 -16.60
N SER A 56 -7.14 -0.23 -16.44
CA SER A 56 -6.85 1.00 -17.19
C SER A 56 -5.54 1.69 -16.80
N SER A 57 -4.99 1.41 -15.62
CA SER A 57 -3.74 2.01 -15.15
C SER A 57 -2.52 1.57 -15.95
N SER A 58 -2.61 0.44 -16.66
CA SER A 58 -1.55 -0.11 -17.50
C SER A 58 -1.14 0.80 -18.67
N HIS A 59 -1.99 1.76 -19.05
CA HIS A 59 -1.71 2.75 -20.09
C HIS A 59 -0.97 4.01 -19.59
N SER A 60 -0.76 4.15 -18.27
CA SER A 60 -0.08 5.32 -17.71
C SER A 60 1.42 5.26 -17.95
N LYS A 61 1.96 6.29 -18.62
CA LYS A 61 3.42 6.48 -18.74
C LYS A 61 4.07 6.94 -17.45
N TRP A 62 3.29 7.51 -16.53
CA TRP A 62 3.79 8.12 -15.30
C TRP A 62 3.93 7.13 -14.16
N MET A 63 2.98 6.21 -14.00
CA MET A 63 3.00 5.30 -12.86
C MET A 63 4.26 4.43 -12.81
N PRO A 64 4.75 3.84 -13.93
CA PRO A 64 6.04 3.13 -13.91
C PRO A 64 7.23 4.03 -13.58
N TRP A 65 7.21 5.30 -14.03
CA TRP A 65 8.27 6.27 -13.72
C TRP A 65 8.27 6.67 -12.25
N GLU A 66 7.09 6.93 -11.66
CA GLU A 66 6.94 7.25 -10.23
C GLU A 66 7.39 6.07 -9.37
N ALA A 67 6.98 4.84 -9.73
CA ALA A 67 7.42 3.62 -9.07
C ALA A 67 8.95 3.47 -9.13
N GLY A 68 9.56 3.59 -10.32
CA GLY A 68 11.00 3.47 -10.48
C GLY A 68 11.80 4.54 -9.73
N PHE A 69 11.34 5.80 -9.76
CA PHE A 69 12.00 6.87 -9.00
C PHE A 69 11.87 6.63 -7.50
N PHE A 70 10.67 6.29 -7.00
CA PHE A 70 10.42 6.07 -5.58
C PHE A 70 11.19 4.87 -5.04
N ASP A 71 11.22 3.77 -5.79
CA ASP A 71 12.00 2.57 -5.46
C ASP A 71 13.46 2.94 -5.19
N GLY A 72 14.07 3.68 -6.11
CA GLY A 72 15.47 4.12 -5.99
C GLY A 72 15.77 5.06 -4.81
N ILE A 73 14.80 5.83 -4.30
CA ILE A 73 15.03 6.79 -3.20
C ILE A 73 14.55 6.31 -1.83
N ARG A 74 13.81 5.20 -1.76
CA ARG A 74 13.11 4.74 -0.56
C ARG A 74 13.17 3.23 -0.35
N ASP A 75 14.15 2.54 -0.93
CA ASP A 75 14.42 1.11 -0.71
C ASP A 75 13.14 0.24 -0.81
N ARG A 76 12.44 0.36 -1.94
CA ARG A 76 11.21 -0.41 -2.23
C ARG A 76 10.05 -0.20 -1.25
N MET A 77 9.95 0.95 -0.57
CA MET A 77 8.77 1.32 0.24
C MET A 77 7.54 1.65 -0.63
N ILE A 78 7.16 0.71 -1.48
CA ILE A 78 6.02 0.76 -2.39
C ILE A 78 5.10 -0.41 -2.03
N ALA A 79 3.80 -0.16 -1.93
CA ALA A 79 2.80 -1.21 -1.73
C ALA A 79 1.71 -1.12 -2.81
N ILE A 80 1.34 -2.26 -3.40
CA ILE A 80 0.34 -2.35 -4.46
C ILE A 80 -1.05 -2.40 -3.85
N LEU A 81 -1.95 -1.55 -4.32
CA LEU A 81 -3.38 -1.60 -4.01
C LEU A 81 -4.15 -1.81 -5.31
N PRO A 82 -4.46 -3.07 -5.68
CA PRO A 82 -5.26 -3.34 -6.86
C PRO A 82 -6.72 -2.93 -6.62
N ILE A 83 -7.33 -2.35 -7.64
CA ILE A 83 -8.74 -2.03 -7.68
C ILE A 83 -9.36 -2.78 -8.86
N THR A 84 -10.31 -3.65 -8.55
CA THR A 84 -11.03 -4.52 -9.48
C THR A 84 -12.53 -4.36 -9.25
N ASP A 85 -13.31 -4.46 -10.32
CA ASP A 85 -14.78 -4.52 -10.21
C ASP A 85 -15.23 -5.86 -9.57
N GLU A 86 -16.40 -5.89 -8.91
CA GLU A 86 -16.94 -7.04 -8.13
C GLU A 86 -16.82 -8.40 -8.84
N GLU A 87 -17.12 -8.47 -10.14
CA GLU A 87 -17.10 -9.71 -10.94
C GLU A 87 -15.70 -10.31 -11.10
N GLN A 88 -14.65 -9.53 -10.84
CA GLN A 88 -13.25 -9.94 -10.97
C GLN A 88 -12.55 -10.13 -9.62
N SER A 89 -13.23 -9.86 -8.50
CA SER A 89 -12.70 -9.97 -7.13
C SER A 89 -12.27 -11.39 -6.72
N GLU A 90 -12.69 -12.42 -7.45
CA GLU A 90 -12.27 -13.81 -7.23
C GLU A 90 -11.09 -14.24 -8.10
N LYS A 91 -10.68 -13.40 -9.06
CA LYS A 91 -9.53 -13.66 -9.93
C LYS A 91 -8.30 -12.96 -9.35
N PRO A 92 -7.12 -13.63 -9.34
CA PRO A 92 -5.88 -12.96 -8.98
C PRO A 92 -5.65 -11.78 -9.94
N PHE A 93 -5.40 -10.59 -9.39
CA PHE A 93 -5.09 -9.42 -10.21
C PHE A 93 -3.84 -9.69 -11.04
N ILE A 94 -4.01 -9.75 -12.37
CA ILE A 94 -2.91 -9.88 -13.33
C ILE A 94 -2.40 -8.48 -13.65
N GLY A 95 -1.54 -7.96 -12.78
CA GLY A 95 -0.86 -6.68 -12.99
C GLY A 95 0.28 -6.74 -13.99
N GLN A 96 0.96 -5.62 -14.21
CA GLN A 96 2.23 -5.60 -14.92
C GLN A 96 3.27 -6.41 -14.13
N GLU A 97 4.08 -7.24 -14.80
CA GLU A 97 4.98 -8.21 -14.16
C GLU A 97 5.90 -7.57 -13.09
N TYR A 98 6.41 -6.37 -13.34
CA TYR A 98 7.29 -5.68 -12.40
C TYR A 98 6.60 -5.26 -11.10
N LEU A 99 5.26 -5.19 -11.05
CA LEU A 99 4.54 -4.90 -9.81
C LEU A 99 4.65 -6.05 -8.80
N GLY A 100 4.96 -7.27 -9.26
CA GLY A 100 5.24 -8.42 -8.39
C GLY A 100 6.51 -8.27 -7.54
N LEU A 101 7.29 -7.21 -7.75
CA LEU A 101 8.43 -6.86 -6.88
C LEU A 101 7.99 -6.28 -5.53
N TYR A 102 6.74 -5.81 -5.43
CA TYR A 102 6.27 -5.03 -4.29
C TYR A 102 5.16 -5.78 -3.53
N PRO A 103 5.09 -5.63 -2.20
CA PRO A 103 4.03 -6.23 -1.41
C PRO A 103 2.67 -5.59 -1.69
N TYR A 104 1.61 -6.28 -1.30
CA TYR A 104 0.23 -5.81 -1.41
C TYR A 104 -0.22 -5.11 -0.13
N LEU A 105 -0.97 -4.03 -0.28
CA LEU A 105 -1.67 -3.37 0.82
C LEU A 105 -3.09 -3.92 0.93
N ALA A 106 -3.51 -4.27 2.14
CA ALA A 106 -4.91 -4.54 2.42
C ALA A 106 -5.32 -3.87 3.73
N LEU A 107 -6.58 -3.43 3.80
CA LEU A 107 -7.24 -3.15 5.06
C LEU A 107 -7.72 -4.49 5.62
N ASP A 108 -7.68 -4.70 6.92
CA ASP A 108 -8.31 -5.90 7.51
C ASP A 108 -8.84 -5.57 8.91
N SER A 109 -9.91 -6.26 9.28
CA SER A 109 -10.38 -6.28 10.67
C SER A 109 -9.51 -7.26 11.45
N LEU A 110 -9.30 -7.04 12.75
CA LEU A 110 -8.57 -8.00 13.60
C LEU A 110 -9.28 -9.37 13.75
N ASP A 111 -10.41 -9.58 13.07
CA ASP A 111 -11.19 -10.80 13.15
C ASP A 111 -10.53 -11.91 12.30
N LYS A 112 -10.01 -12.93 12.99
CA LYS A 112 -9.08 -13.96 12.45
C LYS A 112 -9.65 -14.82 11.32
N ASN A 113 -10.94 -14.67 11.02
CA ASN A 113 -11.66 -15.46 10.01
C ASN A 113 -11.50 -14.91 8.58
N PHE A 114 -10.87 -13.74 8.38
CA PHE A 114 -10.70 -13.11 7.07
C PHE A 114 -9.26 -13.11 6.51
N ILE A 115 -8.30 -13.65 7.26
CA ILE A 115 -6.85 -13.63 6.99
C ILE A 115 -6.44 -14.25 5.63
N ASN A 116 -7.35 -14.94 4.93
CA ASN A 116 -7.04 -15.66 3.68
C ASN A 116 -7.68 -15.11 2.41
N LYS A 117 -8.36 -13.95 2.44
CA LYS A 117 -8.93 -13.35 1.22
C LYS A 117 -8.20 -12.04 0.91
N PRO A 118 -7.49 -11.90 -0.23
CA PRO A 118 -7.02 -10.59 -0.66
C PRO A 118 -8.25 -9.66 -0.70
N MET A 119 -8.18 -8.54 0.01
CA MET A 119 -9.30 -7.63 0.12
C MET A 119 -9.44 -6.87 -1.21
N PHE A 120 -10.36 -7.32 -2.04
CA PHE A 120 -10.87 -6.59 -3.20
C PHE A 120 -12.14 -5.86 -2.75
N MET A 121 -12.17 -4.53 -2.80
CA MET A 121 -13.33 -3.76 -2.33
C MET A 121 -13.73 -2.64 -3.30
N GLU A 122 -15.03 -2.54 -3.53
CA GLU A 122 -15.68 -1.40 -4.17
C GLU A 122 -15.57 -0.13 -3.30
N PRO A 123 -15.41 1.08 -3.89
CA PRO A 123 -15.26 2.32 -3.13
C PRO A 123 -16.45 2.67 -2.23
N THR A 124 -17.67 2.27 -2.59
CA THR A 124 -18.90 2.48 -1.80
C THR A 124 -19.08 1.45 -0.71
N ALA A 125 -18.69 0.18 -0.95
CA ALA A 125 -18.62 -0.85 0.08
C ALA A 125 -17.60 -0.48 1.16
N PHE A 126 -16.48 0.13 0.76
CA PHE A 126 -15.43 0.63 1.64
C PHE A 126 -15.92 1.72 2.59
N GLU A 127 -16.61 2.75 2.09
CA GLU A 127 -17.18 3.81 2.94
C GLU A 127 -18.34 3.31 3.82
N SER A 128 -19.17 2.40 3.30
CA SER A 128 -20.27 1.79 4.07
C SER A 128 -19.75 0.91 5.21
N MET A 129 -18.71 0.11 4.95
CA MET A 129 -18.05 -0.74 5.93
C MET A 129 -17.43 0.08 7.08
N LEU A 130 -16.73 1.17 6.77
CA LEU A 130 -16.11 2.03 7.79
C LEU A 130 -17.13 2.74 8.68
N ASN A 131 -18.28 3.10 8.12
CA ASN A 131 -19.35 3.75 8.88
C ASN A 131 -20.09 2.75 9.79
N GLN A 132 -20.08 1.46 9.45
CA GLN A 132 -20.73 0.41 10.24
C GLN A 132 -19.89 -0.06 11.44
N TYR A 133 -18.56 -0.05 11.36
CA TYR A 133 -17.68 -0.57 12.43
C TYR A 133 -16.73 0.50 12.96
N ARG A 134 -17.07 1.04 14.13
CA ARG A 134 -16.42 2.22 14.74
C ARG A 134 -15.05 1.98 15.39
N SER A 135 -14.49 0.76 15.39
CA SER A 135 -13.13 0.54 15.93
C SER A 135 -12.51 -0.78 15.46
N SER A 136 -11.23 -0.73 15.03
CA SER A 136 -10.27 -1.83 14.81
C SER A 136 -9.97 -2.34 13.40
N TYR A 137 -10.25 -1.57 12.34
CA TYR A 137 -9.54 -1.84 11.08
C TYR A 137 -8.08 -1.42 11.20
N LYS A 138 -7.18 -2.29 10.75
CA LYS A 138 -5.75 -1.98 10.61
C LYS A 138 -5.34 -2.16 9.15
N LEU A 139 -4.35 -1.41 8.73
CA LEU A 139 -3.70 -1.62 7.44
C LEU A 139 -2.57 -2.64 7.62
N PHE A 140 -2.49 -3.56 6.68
CA PHE A 140 -1.47 -4.59 6.61
C PHE A 140 -0.78 -4.57 5.25
N VAL A 141 0.49 -4.95 5.27
CA VAL A 141 1.32 -5.11 4.08
C VAL A 141 1.71 -6.58 3.96
N PHE A 142 1.31 -7.21 2.87
CA PHE A 142 1.49 -8.63 2.61
C PHE A 142 2.55 -8.84 1.52
N ARG A 143 3.62 -9.57 1.85
CA ARG A 143 4.58 -10.05 0.82
C ARG A 143 3.96 -11.20 0.03
N ASP A 144 3.23 -12.05 0.72
CA ASP A 144 2.56 -13.25 0.23
C ASP A 144 1.42 -13.62 1.19
N TYR A 145 0.72 -14.74 0.93
CA TYR A 145 -0.40 -15.20 1.75
C TYR A 145 -0.05 -15.54 3.21
N GLN A 146 1.23 -15.75 3.53
CA GLN A 146 1.65 -16.20 4.86
C GLN A 146 2.43 -15.14 5.61
N SER A 147 2.84 -14.06 4.93
CA SER A 147 3.81 -13.10 5.44
C SER A 147 3.26 -11.69 5.39
N TYR A 148 3.09 -11.08 6.58
CA TYR A 148 2.48 -9.78 6.72
C TYR A 148 3.16 -8.93 7.80
N VAL A 149 2.88 -7.64 7.78
CA VAL A 149 3.28 -6.68 8.81
C VAL A 149 2.23 -5.58 8.89
N LEU A 150 2.08 -4.96 10.05
CA LEU A 150 1.24 -3.77 10.17
C LEU A 150 1.82 -2.64 9.34
N PHE A 151 0.97 -1.89 8.64
CA PHE A 151 1.41 -0.77 7.81
C PHE A 151 2.22 0.26 8.61
N GLU A 152 1.81 0.55 9.85
CA GLU A 152 2.55 1.46 10.75
C GLU A 152 3.98 0.98 11.04
N ASN A 153 4.18 -0.33 11.16
CA ASN A 153 5.49 -0.93 11.37
C ASN A 153 6.30 -0.94 10.07
N TRP A 154 5.63 -1.24 8.95
CA TRP A 154 6.25 -1.29 7.63
C TRP A 154 6.82 0.05 7.19
N ILE A 155 6.06 1.15 7.35
CA ILE A 155 6.56 2.50 7.03
C ILE A 155 7.70 2.97 7.96
N ASN A 156 7.98 2.21 9.02
CA ASN A 156 9.10 2.43 9.93
C ASN A 156 10.22 1.38 9.77
N GLY A 157 10.15 0.54 8.72
CA GLY A 157 11.25 -0.34 8.29
C GLY A 157 11.08 -1.82 8.63
N GLU A 158 10.01 -2.23 9.31
CA GLU A 158 9.75 -3.65 9.53
C GLU A 158 9.32 -4.33 8.22
N LYS A 159 9.77 -5.58 8.04
CA LYS A 159 9.44 -6.37 6.84
C LYS A 159 8.24 -7.28 7.13
N PRO A 160 7.42 -7.62 6.12
CA PRO A 160 6.44 -8.69 6.25
C PRO A 160 7.13 -10.01 6.62
N LEU A 161 6.67 -10.65 7.70
CA LEU A 161 7.22 -11.92 8.18
C LEU A 161 6.11 -12.98 8.29
N SER A 162 6.48 -14.22 7.98
CA SER A 162 5.65 -15.39 8.23
C SER A 162 5.68 -15.80 9.70
N ARG A 163 4.72 -16.65 10.11
CA ARG A 163 4.68 -17.21 11.47
C ARG A 163 5.98 -17.93 11.85
N LEU A 164 6.59 -18.65 10.92
CA LEU A 164 7.85 -19.36 11.14
C LEU A 164 9.01 -18.36 11.33
N GLU A 165 9.09 -17.32 10.49
CA GLU A 165 10.10 -16.26 10.63
C GLU A 165 9.96 -15.55 11.99
N ILE A 166 8.74 -15.22 12.41
CA ILE A 166 8.47 -14.61 13.72
C ILE A 166 8.91 -15.52 14.88
N MET A 167 8.62 -16.82 14.80
CA MET A 167 9.04 -17.79 15.83
C MET A 167 10.57 -17.87 15.92
N ASN A 168 11.26 -17.93 14.78
CA ASN A 168 12.72 -17.99 14.74
C ASN A 168 13.35 -16.72 15.33
N GLU A 169 12.86 -15.53 14.96
CA GLU A 169 13.35 -14.27 15.52
C GLU A 169 13.12 -14.17 17.04
N THR A 170 11.99 -14.69 17.53
CA THR A 170 11.68 -14.70 18.96
C THR A 170 12.63 -15.63 19.72
N LEU A 171 12.87 -16.83 19.19
CA LEU A 171 13.82 -17.79 19.76
C LEU A 171 15.24 -17.23 19.80
N ASP A 172 15.69 -16.57 18.73
CA ASP A 172 17.00 -15.93 18.68
C ASP A 172 17.15 -14.80 19.70
N LYS A 173 16.11 -13.98 19.89
CA LYS A 173 16.08 -12.94 20.92
C LYS A 173 16.17 -13.54 22.33
N LEU A 174 15.42 -14.60 22.61
CA LEU A 174 15.44 -15.30 23.90
C LEU A 174 16.81 -15.94 24.18
N ASN A 175 17.42 -16.57 23.17
CA ASN A 175 18.75 -17.17 23.31
C ASN A 175 19.83 -16.09 23.59
N LYS A 176 19.74 -14.92 22.94
CA LYS A 176 20.65 -13.79 23.23
C LYS A 176 20.49 -13.24 24.64
N LEU A 177 19.27 -13.23 25.19
CA LEU A 177 19.00 -12.80 26.57
C LEU A 177 19.51 -13.81 27.60
N ARG A 178 19.46 -15.11 27.29
CA ARG A 178 19.94 -16.18 28.17
C ARG A 178 21.48 -16.28 28.23
N ASN A 179 22.16 -15.86 27.17
CA ASN A 179 23.62 -15.90 27.05
C ASN A 179 24.31 -14.58 27.48
N LYS A 180 23.60 -13.70 28.18
CA LYS A 180 24.06 -12.39 28.66
C LYS A 180 23.96 -12.32 30.17
#